data_AF-A0A950J8C4-F1
#
_entry.id   AF-A0A950J8C4-F1
#
_cell.length_a   1.000
_cell.length_b   1.000
_cell.length_c   1.000
_cell.angle_alpha   90.00
_cell.angle_beta   90.00
_cell.angle_gamma   90.00
#
_symmetry.space_group_name_H-M   'P 1'
#
loop_
_entity.id
_entity.type
_entity.pdbx_description
1 polymer ?
#
loop_
_entity_poly.entity_id
_entity_poly.type
_entity_poly.pdbx_seq_one_letter_code
_entity_poly.pdbx_strand_id
1 'polypeptide(L)'
;MASEQEPPSLEERKFALDAEIRRREAALKEVVSNRRGLSAAQATIAGAAIALVSGVAGALITAWSSQNVEAGKSLTLLQIEKLKAEGNLELERTKQTAVESLERKKFETSLILDAIKTTSRAESIRNLKFFVAAGFVSDPERRIINLDDSALPSLNPPSICLKPGEKIVAWSCDQTNGTHVVVNIPATNELNVRTTPNVQGLLTASLPSNATDIVVDQCSAGWCAIQCRNVKGWVSNWYLALRSKASRPVTNFSRTGEGLIVRNGPDQACSAVGFIPPNDDDVVLHYCEGNATDSPTWCLISSSQSSGWVFRRASHAPD
;
A
#
# COMPACT_ATOMS: atom_id res chain seq x y z
N MET A 1 1.69 -27.57 -62.09
CA MET A 1 1.26 -27.90 -60.72
C MET A 1 1.92 -29.24 -60.36
N ALA A 2 3.12 -29.19 -59.81
CA ALA A 2 3.82 -30.38 -59.31
C ALA A 2 3.56 -30.45 -57.80
N SER A 3 3.00 -31.57 -57.36
CA SER A 3 2.68 -31.85 -55.96
C SER A 3 3.97 -31.98 -55.16
N GLU A 4 4.21 -31.01 -54.27
CA GLU A 4 5.30 -31.01 -53.31
C GLU A 4 4.99 -32.05 -52.22
N GLN A 5 5.68 -33.19 -52.27
CA GLN A 5 5.42 -34.33 -51.41
C GLN A 5 6.23 -34.18 -50.12
N GLU A 6 5.51 -34.08 -49.00
CA GLU A 6 6.06 -33.88 -47.65
C GLU A 6 7.06 -35.00 -47.30
N PRO A 7 8.24 -34.68 -46.74
CA PRO A 7 9.27 -35.69 -46.46
C PRO A 7 8.78 -36.67 -45.39
N PRO A 8 9.03 -37.99 -45.55
CA PRO A 8 8.48 -39.01 -44.66
C PRO A 8 8.94 -38.80 -43.22
N SER A 9 8.01 -39.02 -42.29
CA SER A 9 8.19 -38.86 -40.84
C SER A 9 9.27 -39.79 -40.30
N LEU A 10 9.85 -39.46 -39.14
CA LEU A 10 10.94 -40.24 -38.53
C LEU A 10 10.54 -41.71 -38.30
N GLU A 11 9.27 -41.98 -37.97
CA GLU A 11 8.76 -43.33 -37.76
C GLU A 11 8.64 -44.11 -39.07
N GLU A 12 8.20 -43.48 -40.16
CA GLU A 12 8.15 -44.13 -41.48
C GLU A 12 9.55 -44.49 -41.99
N ARG A 13 10.55 -43.63 -41.73
CA ARG A 13 11.95 -43.93 -42.07
C ARG A 13 12.51 -45.09 -41.24
N LYS A 14 12.18 -45.16 -39.94
CA LYS A 14 12.56 -46.30 -39.09
C LYS A 14 11.93 -47.59 -39.58
N PHE A 15 10.64 -47.56 -39.91
CA PHE A 15 9.92 -48.74 -40.39
C PHE A 15 10.47 -49.24 -41.74
N ALA A 16 10.78 -48.34 -42.67
CA ALA A 16 11.38 -48.70 -43.95
C ALA A 16 12.78 -49.33 -43.78
N LEU A 17 13.58 -48.82 -42.84
CA LEU A 17 14.90 -49.34 -42.55
C LEU A 17 14.84 -50.73 -41.89
N ASP A 18 13.93 -50.94 -40.93
CA ASP A 18 13.72 -52.24 -40.28
C ASP A 18 13.23 -53.31 -41.27
N ALA A 19 12.39 -52.92 -42.24
CA ALA A 19 11.94 -53.81 -43.29
C ALA A 19 13.08 -54.25 -44.22
N GLU A 20 13.99 -53.33 -44.58
CA GLU A 20 15.16 -53.64 -45.42
C GLU A 20 16.18 -54.51 -44.68
N ILE A 21 16.41 -54.28 -43.39
CA ILE A 21 17.29 -55.11 -42.56
C ILE A 21 16.75 -56.55 -42.51
N ARG A 22 15.45 -56.74 -42.25
CA ARG A 22 14.84 -58.08 -42.23
C ARG A 22 14.92 -58.78 -43.58
N ARG A 23 14.75 -58.07 -44.70
CA ARG A 23 14.93 -58.64 -46.04
C ARG A 23 16.37 -59.10 -46.27
N ARG A 24 17.35 -58.30 -45.87
CA ARG A 24 18.77 -58.67 -45.98
C ARG A 24 19.14 -59.83 -45.07
N GLU A 25 18.61 -59.90 -43.86
CA GLU A 25 18.81 -61.05 -42.96
C GLU A 25 18.18 -62.34 -43.51
N ALA A 26 17.00 -62.25 -44.13
CA ALA A 26 16.36 -63.40 -44.79
C ALA A 26 17.19 -63.89 -45.99
N ALA A 27 17.68 -62.97 -46.83
CA ALA A 27 18.56 -63.31 -47.95
C ALA A 27 19.90 -63.89 -47.46
N LEU A 28 20.46 -63.38 -46.36
CA LEU A 28 21.69 -63.91 -45.77
C LEU A 28 21.49 -65.33 -45.22
N LYS A 29 20.36 -65.60 -44.57
CA LYS A 29 19.99 -66.95 -44.09
C LYS A 29 19.83 -67.95 -45.23
N GLU A 30 19.31 -67.51 -46.37
CA GLU A 30 19.19 -68.33 -47.58
C GLU A 30 20.56 -68.68 -48.18
N VAL A 31 21.48 -67.72 -48.22
CA VAL A 31 22.87 -67.96 -48.67
C VAL A 31 23.64 -68.89 -47.72
N VAL A 32 23.39 -68.79 -46.40
CA VAL A 32 24.01 -69.66 -45.38
C VAL A 32 23.44 -71.08 -45.41
N SER A 33 22.14 -71.23 -45.68
CA SER A 33 21.46 -72.53 -45.82
C SER A 33 21.97 -73.34 -47.02
N ASN A 34 22.34 -72.67 -48.12
CA ASN A 34 22.68 -73.34 -49.38
C ASN A 34 24.17 -73.75 -49.54
N ARG A 35 24.99 -73.65 -48.48
CA ARG A 35 26.37 -74.16 -48.47
C ARG A 35 26.53 -75.33 -47.49
N ARG A 36 26.20 -76.54 -47.96
CA ARG A 36 26.71 -77.77 -47.34
C ARG A 36 28.18 -77.95 -47.73
N GLY A 37 29.07 -77.88 -46.74
CA GLY A 37 30.45 -78.37 -46.85
C GLY A 37 31.52 -77.29 -46.74
N LEU A 38 31.79 -76.78 -45.54
CA LEU A 38 33.03 -76.06 -45.20
C LEU A 38 33.61 -76.72 -43.95
N SER A 39 34.88 -77.13 -44.01
CA SER A 39 35.56 -77.73 -42.84
C SER A 39 35.82 -76.67 -41.77
N ALA A 40 35.96 -77.11 -40.51
CA ALA A 40 36.10 -76.24 -39.34
C ALA A 40 37.22 -75.18 -39.49
N ALA A 41 38.30 -75.49 -40.23
CA ALA A 41 39.40 -74.56 -40.45
C ALA A 41 39.05 -73.39 -41.39
N GLN A 42 38.17 -73.59 -42.37
CA GLN A 42 37.75 -72.53 -43.31
C GLN A 42 36.70 -71.59 -42.70
N ALA A 43 35.90 -72.08 -41.74
CA ALA A 43 34.94 -71.27 -41.00
C ALA A 43 35.62 -70.26 -40.06
N THR A 44 36.75 -70.63 -39.44
CA THR A 44 37.51 -69.74 -38.55
C THR A 44 38.18 -68.59 -39.30
N ILE A 45 38.74 -68.86 -40.49
CA ILE A 45 39.39 -67.83 -41.33
C ILE A 45 38.34 -66.86 -41.92
N ALA A 46 37.21 -67.38 -42.38
CA ALA A 46 36.10 -66.55 -42.84
C ALA A 46 35.50 -65.71 -41.69
N GLY A 47 35.38 -66.28 -40.49
CA GLY A 47 34.94 -65.56 -39.29
C GLY A 47 35.90 -64.43 -38.87
N ALA A 48 37.21 -64.68 -38.94
CA ALA A 48 38.23 -63.66 -38.64
C ALA A 48 38.24 -62.52 -39.66
N ALA A 49 38.08 -62.82 -40.95
CA ALA A 49 37.99 -61.80 -42.00
C ALA A 49 36.73 -60.93 -41.87
N ILE A 50 35.58 -61.52 -41.55
CA ILE A 50 34.33 -60.78 -41.32
C ILE A 50 34.42 -59.91 -40.05
N ALA A 51 35.06 -60.41 -38.98
CA ALA A 51 35.25 -59.67 -37.73
C ALA A 51 36.14 -58.42 -37.88
N LEU A 52 37.17 -58.49 -38.74
CA LEU A 52 38.03 -57.33 -39.01
C LEU A 52 37.32 -56.26 -39.83
N VAL A 53 36.51 -56.65 -40.83
CA VAL A 53 35.77 -55.70 -41.66
C VAL A 53 34.63 -55.03 -40.87
N SER A 54 33.95 -55.75 -39.99
CA SER A 54 32.90 -55.19 -39.13
C SER A 54 33.45 -54.26 -38.04
N GLY A 55 34.63 -54.55 -37.48
CA GLY A 55 35.31 -53.66 -36.55
C GLY A 55 35.69 -52.31 -37.16
N VAL A 56 36.22 -52.30 -38.39
CA VAL A 56 36.58 -51.06 -39.11
C VAL A 56 35.35 -50.26 -39.54
N ALA A 57 34.28 -50.94 -40.00
CA ALA A 57 33.02 -50.28 -40.32
C ALA A 57 32.35 -49.66 -39.07
N GLY A 58 32.38 -50.36 -37.93
CA GLY A 58 31.87 -49.84 -36.66
C GLY A 58 32.64 -48.61 -36.15
N ALA A 59 33.95 -48.60 -36.31
CA ALA A 59 34.80 -47.45 -35.95
C ALA A 59 34.59 -46.24 -36.88
N LEU A 60 34.34 -46.46 -38.18
CA LEU A 60 34.06 -45.37 -39.12
C LEU A 60 32.65 -44.78 -38.94
N ILE A 61 31.64 -45.60 -38.65
CA ILE A 61 30.27 -45.13 -38.38
C ILE A 61 30.23 -44.28 -37.11
N THR A 62 30.95 -44.69 -36.05
CA THR A 62 31.02 -43.93 -34.79
C THR A 62 31.79 -42.62 -34.91
N ALA A 63 32.86 -42.57 -35.71
CA ALA A 63 33.59 -41.33 -35.99
C ALA A 63 32.78 -40.33 -36.86
N TRP A 64 32.00 -40.82 -37.83
CA TRP A 64 31.20 -39.96 -38.71
C TRP A 64 29.92 -39.43 -38.02
N SER A 65 29.35 -40.19 -37.07
CA SER A 65 28.20 -39.73 -36.30
C SER A 65 28.56 -38.70 -35.22
N SER A 66 29.79 -38.70 -34.69
CA SER A 66 30.18 -37.79 -33.59
C SER A 66 30.43 -36.36 -34.07
N GLN A 67 31.07 -36.16 -35.24
CA GLN A 67 31.37 -34.81 -35.76
C GLN A 67 30.11 -34.01 -36.12
N ASN A 68 29.02 -34.67 -36.52
CA ASN A 68 27.75 -34.00 -36.85
C ASN A 68 26.91 -33.66 -35.60
N VAL A 69 27.22 -34.23 -34.43
CA VAL A 69 26.47 -34.00 -33.19
C VAL A 69 27.02 -32.82 -32.38
N GLU A 70 28.32 -32.53 -32.47
CA GLU A 70 28.94 -31.43 -31.72
C GLU A 70 28.59 -30.04 -32.28
N ALA A 71 28.54 -29.88 -33.61
CA ALA A 71 28.13 -28.62 -34.25
C ALA A 71 26.63 -28.30 -34.05
N GLY A 72 25.77 -29.32 -33.95
CA GLY A 72 24.34 -29.15 -33.64
C GLY A 72 24.08 -28.80 -32.17
N LYS A 73 24.91 -29.28 -31.24
CA LYS A 73 24.81 -28.97 -29.81
C LYS A 73 25.20 -27.52 -29.49
N SER A 74 26.20 -26.96 -30.18
CA SER A 74 26.61 -25.56 -29.94
C SER A 74 25.58 -24.55 -30.42
N LEU A 75 24.90 -24.82 -31.54
CA LEU A 75 23.85 -23.94 -32.07
C LEU A 75 22.58 -23.95 -31.20
N THR A 76 22.22 -25.12 -30.66
CA THR A 76 21.07 -25.22 -29.74
C THR A 76 21.34 -24.56 -28.39
N LEU A 77 22.57 -24.67 -27.85
CA LEU A 77 23.00 -23.93 -26.66
C LEU A 77 22.96 -22.41 -26.87
N LEU A 78 23.48 -21.91 -27.99
CA LEU A 78 23.44 -20.48 -28.33
C LEU A 78 22.01 -19.96 -28.48
N GLN A 79 21.10 -20.76 -29.07
CA GLN A 79 19.69 -20.40 -29.15
C GLN A 79 19.03 -20.35 -27.76
N ILE A 80 19.35 -21.29 -26.87
CA ILE A 80 18.82 -21.30 -25.50
C ILE A 80 19.34 -20.09 -24.71
N GLU A 81 20.63 -19.76 -24.81
CA GLU A 81 21.19 -18.58 -24.15
C GLU A 81 20.60 -17.28 -24.71
N LYS A 82 20.41 -17.19 -26.03
CA LYS A 82 19.76 -16.04 -26.66
C LYS A 82 18.31 -15.87 -26.20
N LEU A 83 17.51 -16.94 -26.21
CA LEU A 83 16.13 -16.92 -25.73
C LEU A 83 16.05 -16.56 -24.24
N LYS A 84 17.00 -17.04 -23.42
CA LYS A 84 17.07 -16.69 -22.00
C LYS A 84 17.42 -15.22 -21.79
N ALA A 85 18.35 -14.67 -22.58
CA ALA A 85 18.73 -13.26 -22.53
C ALA A 85 17.57 -12.35 -22.98
N GLU A 86 16.90 -12.70 -24.08
CA GLU A 86 15.73 -11.97 -24.58
C GLU A 86 14.56 -12.02 -23.59
N GLY A 87 14.27 -13.18 -23.00
CA GLY A 87 13.25 -13.33 -21.97
C GLY A 87 13.55 -12.53 -20.71
N ASN A 88 14.80 -12.49 -20.25
CA ASN A 88 15.20 -11.66 -19.11
C ASN A 88 15.12 -10.16 -19.41
N LEU A 89 15.48 -9.74 -20.62
CA LEU A 89 15.38 -8.35 -21.05
C LEU A 89 13.92 -7.88 -21.06
N GLU A 90 13.00 -8.70 -21.59
CA GLU A 90 11.58 -8.39 -21.63
C GLU A 90 10.95 -8.39 -20.24
N LEU A 91 11.38 -9.30 -19.36
CA LEU A 91 10.96 -9.32 -17.97
C LEU A 91 11.39 -8.04 -17.23
N GLU A 92 12.62 -7.55 -17.42
CA GLU A 92 13.06 -6.30 -16.80
C GLU A 92 12.34 -5.08 -17.38
N ARG A 93 12.03 -5.05 -18.69
CA ARG A 93 11.21 -3.99 -19.28
C ARG A 93 9.78 -3.96 -18.75
N THR A 94 9.12 -5.11 -18.70
CA THR A 94 7.76 -5.22 -18.15
C THR A 94 7.72 -4.84 -16.67
N LYS A 95 8.75 -5.22 -15.90
CA LYS A 95 8.90 -4.78 -14.51
C LYS A 95 9.10 -3.27 -14.38
N GLN A 96 9.94 -2.66 -15.21
CA GLN A 96 10.16 -1.21 -15.20
C GLN A 96 8.87 -0.44 -15.52
N THR A 97 8.19 -0.80 -16.61
CA THR A 97 6.91 -0.17 -16.99
C THR A 97 5.83 -0.35 -15.93
N ALA A 98 5.76 -1.52 -15.28
CA ALA A 98 4.85 -1.76 -14.16
C ALA A 98 5.16 -0.84 -12.97
N VAL A 99 6.43 -0.69 -12.60
CA VAL A 99 6.86 0.22 -11.52
C VAL A 99 6.54 1.66 -11.86
N GLU A 100 6.82 2.13 -13.07
CA GLU A 100 6.48 3.48 -13.52
C GLU A 100 4.97 3.74 -13.48
N SER A 101 4.16 2.78 -13.93
CA SER A 101 2.70 2.89 -13.88
C SER A 101 2.16 2.93 -12.45
N LEU A 102 2.80 2.20 -11.53
CA LEU A 102 2.45 2.18 -10.12
C LEU A 102 2.80 3.51 -9.45
N GLU A 103 4.00 4.03 -9.68
CA GLU A 103 4.44 5.31 -9.14
C GLU A 103 3.58 6.46 -9.67
N ARG A 104 3.19 6.42 -10.95
CA ARG A 104 2.22 7.37 -11.51
C ARG A 104 0.86 7.30 -10.80
N LYS A 105 0.30 6.10 -10.61
CA LYS A 105 -0.98 5.94 -9.90
C LYS A 105 -0.91 6.39 -8.44
N LYS A 106 0.19 6.11 -7.74
CA LYS A 106 0.42 6.59 -6.37
C LYS A 106 0.47 8.12 -6.35
N PHE A 107 1.18 8.73 -7.30
CA PHE A 107 1.28 10.17 -7.42
C PHE A 107 -0.10 10.82 -7.67
N GLU A 108 -0.86 10.30 -8.65
CA GLU A 108 -2.24 10.73 -8.92
C GLU A 108 -3.12 10.64 -7.67
N THR A 109 -3.03 9.52 -6.92
CA THR A 109 -3.77 9.33 -5.68
C THR A 109 -3.35 10.33 -4.60
N SER A 110 -2.05 10.60 -4.47
CA SER A 110 -1.54 11.55 -3.47
C SER A 110 -2.01 12.98 -3.73
N LEU A 111 -2.05 13.41 -4.99
CA LEU A 111 -2.55 14.74 -5.37
C LEU A 111 -4.05 14.88 -5.10
N ILE A 112 -4.83 13.83 -5.35
CA ILE A 112 -6.25 13.80 -5.00
C ILE A 112 -6.42 13.93 -3.49
N LEU A 113 -5.64 13.18 -2.70
CA LEU A 113 -5.67 13.27 -1.24
C LEU A 113 -5.26 14.67 -0.73
N ASP A 114 -4.27 15.30 -1.35
CA ASP A 114 -3.83 16.65 -0.98
C ASP A 114 -4.88 17.72 -1.35
N ALA A 115 -5.56 17.58 -2.49
CA ALA A 115 -6.66 18.47 -2.86
C ALA A 115 -7.77 18.45 -1.79
N ILE A 116 -8.09 17.29 -1.22
CA ILE A 116 -9.20 17.14 -0.26
C ILE A 116 -8.82 17.42 1.21
N LYS A 117 -7.53 17.63 1.53
CA LYS A 117 -7.09 17.95 2.90
C LYS A 117 -7.54 19.32 3.39
N THR A 118 -7.98 20.21 2.49
CA THR A 118 -8.39 21.57 2.88
C THR A 118 -9.73 21.54 3.61
N THR A 119 -9.89 22.42 4.61
CA THR A 119 -11.14 22.57 5.37
C THR A 119 -12.23 23.27 4.56
N SER A 120 -11.86 23.96 3.47
CA SER A 120 -12.77 24.68 2.59
C SER A 120 -13.12 23.86 1.36
N ARG A 121 -14.39 23.44 1.26
CA ARG A 121 -14.90 22.70 0.10
C ARG A 121 -14.60 23.40 -1.24
N ALA A 122 -14.72 24.73 -1.27
CA ALA A 122 -14.46 25.53 -2.47
C ALA A 122 -12.97 25.48 -2.89
N GLU A 123 -12.06 25.35 -1.92
CA GLU A 123 -10.63 25.24 -2.17
C GLU A 123 -10.25 23.85 -2.65
N SER A 124 -10.82 22.79 -2.06
CA SER A 124 -10.65 21.42 -2.54
C SER A 124 -11.09 21.24 -4.00
N ILE A 125 -12.20 21.86 -4.39
CA ILE A 125 -12.70 21.84 -5.78
C ILE A 125 -11.72 22.58 -6.72
N ARG A 126 -11.22 23.76 -6.31
CA ARG A 126 -10.23 24.51 -7.11
C ARG A 126 -8.94 23.71 -7.31
N ASN A 127 -8.44 23.08 -6.26
CA ASN A 127 -7.21 22.28 -6.33
C ASN A 127 -7.38 21.07 -7.25
N LEU A 128 -8.51 20.37 -7.16
CA LEU A 128 -8.79 19.23 -8.04
C LEU A 128 -8.93 19.65 -9.51
N LYS A 129 -9.65 20.74 -9.78
CA LYS A 129 -9.78 21.31 -11.14
C LYS A 129 -8.41 21.75 -11.68
N PHE A 130 -7.55 22.32 -10.84
CA PHE A 130 -6.17 22.67 -11.22
C PHE A 130 -5.35 21.43 -11.59
N PHE A 131 -5.39 20.36 -10.80
CA PHE A 131 -4.63 19.13 -11.08
C PHE A 131 -5.09 18.43 -12.36
N VAL A 132 -6.40 18.45 -12.64
CA VAL A 132 -6.94 17.95 -13.92
C VAL A 132 -6.48 18.84 -15.08
N ALA A 133 -6.58 20.17 -14.96
CA ALA A 133 -6.19 21.11 -16.01
C ALA A 133 -4.68 21.08 -16.31
N ALA A 134 -3.84 20.89 -15.28
CA ALA A 134 -2.39 20.74 -15.40
C ALA A 134 -1.96 19.35 -15.91
N GLY A 135 -2.89 18.42 -16.12
CA GLY A 135 -2.62 17.09 -16.64
C GLY A 135 -2.05 16.10 -15.62
N PHE A 136 -2.08 16.45 -14.33
CA PHE A 136 -1.62 15.57 -13.26
C PHE A 136 -2.64 14.50 -12.87
N VAL A 137 -3.92 14.72 -13.15
CA VAL A 137 -5.01 13.75 -12.94
C VAL A 137 -5.68 13.46 -14.27
N SER A 138 -5.85 12.19 -14.60
CA SER A 138 -6.51 11.77 -15.85
C SER A 138 -8.03 11.91 -15.73
N ASP A 139 -8.62 12.74 -16.60
CA ASP A 139 -10.07 12.90 -16.75
C ASP A 139 -10.47 12.75 -18.23
N PRO A 140 -10.33 11.54 -18.81
CA PRO A 140 -10.52 11.33 -20.25
C PRO A 140 -11.95 11.63 -20.70
N GLU A 141 -12.92 11.45 -19.82
CA GLU A 141 -14.34 11.70 -20.08
C GLU A 141 -14.79 13.11 -19.67
N ARG A 142 -13.87 13.95 -19.20
CA ARG A 142 -14.15 15.31 -18.73
C ARG A 142 -15.23 15.39 -17.65
N ARG A 143 -15.38 14.35 -16.84
CA ARG A 143 -16.42 14.28 -15.81
C ARG A 143 -16.08 15.15 -14.62
N ILE A 144 -14.80 15.33 -14.30
CA ILE A 144 -14.34 16.13 -13.16
C ILE A 144 -14.32 17.61 -13.54
N ILE A 145 -13.83 17.94 -14.74
CA ILE A 145 -13.73 19.34 -15.20
C ILE A 145 -15.10 19.98 -15.48
N ASN A 146 -16.06 19.19 -15.96
CA ASN A 146 -17.42 19.66 -16.26
C ASN A 146 -18.42 19.40 -15.13
N LEU A 147 -17.97 18.91 -13.98
CA LEU A 147 -18.86 18.69 -12.84
C LEU A 147 -19.37 20.04 -12.34
N ASP A 148 -20.68 20.19 -12.32
CA ASP A 148 -21.30 21.36 -11.69
C ASP A 148 -21.07 21.31 -10.17
N ASP A 149 -20.74 22.47 -9.59
CA ASP A 149 -20.33 22.56 -8.19
C ASP A 149 -21.46 22.11 -7.22
N SER A 150 -22.71 22.11 -7.72
CA SER A 150 -23.91 21.67 -6.98
C SER A 150 -24.27 20.19 -7.15
N ALA A 151 -23.69 19.47 -8.12
CA ALA A 151 -24.09 18.12 -8.53
C ALA A 151 -23.41 16.97 -7.76
N LEU A 152 -22.64 17.27 -6.70
CA LEU A 152 -21.99 16.26 -5.86
C LEU A 152 -22.97 15.70 -4.82
N PRO A 153 -23.02 14.36 -4.60
CA PRO A 153 -23.70 13.83 -3.44
C PRO A 153 -23.03 14.39 -2.19
N SER A 154 -23.80 15.17 -1.42
CA SER A 154 -23.49 15.50 -0.04
C SER A 154 -23.35 14.19 0.72
N LEU A 155 -22.11 13.71 0.93
CA LEU A 155 -21.82 13.10 2.23
C LEU A 155 -22.28 14.17 3.20
N ASN A 156 -23.37 13.90 3.93
CA ASN A 156 -23.96 14.87 4.87
C ASN A 156 -22.81 15.63 5.50
N PRO A 157 -22.73 16.97 5.35
CA PRO A 157 -21.67 17.73 6.01
C PRO A 157 -21.66 17.24 7.46
N PRO A 158 -20.48 16.90 8.02
CA PRO A 158 -20.43 16.41 9.40
C PRO A 158 -21.26 17.38 10.21
N SER A 159 -22.31 16.85 10.83
CA SER A 159 -23.30 17.71 11.48
C SER A 159 -22.52 18.57 12.46
N ILE A 160 -22.49 19.88 12.19
CA ILE A 160 -21.71 20.84 12.97
C ILE A 160 -22.14 20.74 14.44
N CYS A 161 -23.42 20.38 14.66
CA CYS A 161 -23.97 20.07 15.96
C CYS A 161 -24.23 18.57 16.11
N LEU A 162 -24.05 18.06 17.33
CA LEU A 162 -24.63 16.78 17.74
C LEU A 162 -26.17 16.85 17.73
N LYS A 163 -26.84 15.68 17.86
CA LYS A 163 -28.30 15.64 17.94
C LYS A 163 -28.81 16.52 19.09
N PRO A 164 -29.99 17.14 18.98
CA PRO A 164 -30.54 17.94 20.07
C PRO A 164 -30.58 17.16 21.39
N GLY A 165 -30.01 17.74 22.45
CA GLY A 165 -29.92 17.14 23.78
C GLY A 165 -28.73 16.19 24.00
N GLU A 166 -27.97 15.83 22.95
CA GLU A 166 -26.75 15.05 23.07
C GLU A 166 -25.60 15.92 23.59
N LYS A 167 -24.89 15.44 24.62
CA LYS A 167 -23.81 16.16 25.29
C LYS A 167 -22.44 15.62 24.90
N ILE A 168 -21.46 16.51 24.78
CA ILE A 168 -20.06 16.13 24.70
C ILE A 168 -19.61 15.74 26.11
N VAL A 169 -19.17 14.49 26.28
CA VAL A 169 -18.74 13.96 27.57
C VAL A 169 -17.26 14.29 27.78
N ALA A 170 -16.92 14.83 28.94
CA ALA A 170 -15.53 15.01 29.34
C ALA A 170 -14.86 13.63 29.42
N TRP A 171 -13.69 13.46 28.80
CA TRP A 171 -13.01 12.18 28.77
C TRP A 171 -11.78 12.23 29.67
N SER A 172 -11.79 11.51 30.78
CA SER A 172 -10.65 11.43 31.70
C SER A 172 -9.96 10.07 31.59
N CYS A 173 -8.65 10.07 31.76
CA CYS A 173 -7.85 8.86 31.93
C CYS A 173 -7.95 8.25 33.34
N ASP A 174 -8.68 8.89 34.24
CA ASP A 174 -8.93 8.47 35.63
C ASP A 174 -7.63 8.22 36.42
N GLN A 175 -6.54 8.92 36.07
CA GLN A 175 -5.26 8.83 36.78
C GLN A 175 -5.13 9.98 37.77
N THR A 176 -5.01 9.68 39.06
CA THR A 176 -4.88 10.69 40.12
C THR A 176 -3.59 11.50 40.05
N ASN A 177 -2.54 10.95 39.44
CA ASN A 177 -1.28 11.62 39.14
C ASN A 177 -1.21 12.15 37.68
N GLY A 178 -2.32 12.12 36.96
CA GLY A 178 -2.44 12.64 35.60
C GLY A 178 -2.38 14.17 35.59
N THR A 179 -1.33 14.72 34.99
CA THR A 179 -1.09 16.19 34.99
C THR A 179 -1.26 16.82 33.62
N HIS A 180 -1.43 16.01 32.58
CA HIS A 180 -1.49 16.46 31.20
C HIS A 180 -2.86 16.26 30.57
N VAL A 181 -3.13 17.06 29.55
CA VAL A 181 -4.36 17.06 28.76
C VAL A 181 -4.00 17.10 27.28
N VAL A 182 -4.89 16.58 26.43
CA VAL A 182 -4.75 16.70 24.97
C VAL A 182 -5.10 18.11 24.52
N VAL A 183 -4.31 18.68 23.63
CA VAL A 183 -4.54 20.01 23.06
C VAL A 183 -4.23 20.04 21.57
N ASN A 184 -4.72 21.07 20.87
CA ASN A 184 -4.41 21.37 19.47
C ASN A 184 -4.83 20.27 18.47
N ILE A 185 -5.80 19.44 18.84
CA ILE A 185 -6.42 18.44 17.95
C ILE A 185 -7.87 18.84 17.69
N PRO A 186 -8.30 18.97 16.42
CA PRO A 186 -9.70 19.20 16.09
C PRO A 186 -10.62 18.15 16.69
N ALA A 187 -11.85 18.52 17.04
CA ALA A 187 -12.81 17.61 17.69
C ALA A 187 -13.15 16.36 16.85
N THR A 188 -12.98 16.44 15.53
CA THR A 188 -13.18 15.33 14.58
C THR A 188 -12.02 14.34 14.54
N ASN A 189 -10.94 14.60 15.26
CA ASN A 189 -9.70 13.84 15.23
C ASN A 189 -9.33 13.34 16.64
N GLU A 190 -8.38 12.41 16.67
CA GLU A 190 -7.89 11.78 17.90
C GLU A 190 -6.35 11.81 17.95
N LEU A 191 -5.81 11.76 19.17
CA LEU A 191 -4.37 11.64 19.40
C LEU A 191 -3.94 10.18 19.26
N ASN A 192 -3.11 9.91 18.26
CA ASN A 192 -2.54 8.60 18.03
C ASN A 192 -1.50 8.21 19.10
N VAL A 193 -1.68 7.03 19.71
CA VAL A 193 -0.73 6.41 20.64
C VAL A 193 0.02 5.30 19.91
N ARG A 194 1.35 5.32 19.95
CA ARG A 194 2.22 4.42 19.18
C ARG A 194 3.10 3.53 20.05
N THR A 195 3.55 2.41 19.48
CA THR A 195 4.50 1.49 20.16
C THR A 195 5.89 2.11 20.39
N THR A 196 6.33 3.04 19.53
CA THR A 196 7.66 3.67 19.59
C THR A 196 7.55 5.20 19.39
N PRO A 197 8.54 5.98 19.85
CA PRO A 197 8.54 7.45 19.79
C PRO A 197 8.87 7.98 18.38
N ASN A 198 8.14 7.54 17.36
CA ASN A 198 8.25 8.05 15.99
C ASN A 198 7.00 7.75 15.17
N VAL A 199 6.88 8.38 14.00
CA VAL A 199 5.72 8.25 13.12
C VAL A 199 5.60 6.86 12.46
N GLN A 200 6.68 6.07 12.45
CA GLN A 200 6.74 4.71 11.93
C GLN A 200 6.31 3.67 12.99
N GLY A 201 6.19 4.06 14.26
CA GLY A 201 5.68 3.21 15.32
C GLY A 201 4.25 2.77 15.04
N LEU A 202 3.93 1.51 15.35
CA LEU A 202 2.59 0.96 15.12
C LEU A 202 1.57 1.68 16.02
N LEU A 203 0.40 2.01 15.48
CA LEU A 203 -0.71 2.57 16.24
C LEU A 203 -1.27 1.50 17.19
N THR A 204 -1.23 1.77 18.50
CA THR A 204 -1.75 0.86 19.54
C THR A 204 -3.11 1.28 20.06
N ALA A 205 -3.37 2.59 20.09
CA ALA A 205 -4.61 3.18 20.56
C ALA A 205 -4.73 4.63 20.05
N SER A 206 -5.87 5.24 20.35
CA SER A 206 -6.09 6.67 20.19
C SER A 206 -6.73 7.25 21.44
N LEU A 207 -6.46 8.53 21.72
CA LEU A 207 -7.11 9.29 22.79
C LEU A 207 -8.01 10.37 22.17
N PRO A 208 -9.21 10.61 22.72
CA PRO A 208 -10.06 11.71 22.30
C PRO A 208 -9.35 13.07 22.40
N SER A 209 -9.73 14.02 21.55
CA SER A 209 -9.19 15.38 21.54
C SER A 209 -9.45 16.17 22.82
N ASN A 210 -10.43 15.74 23.64
CA ASN A 210 -10.75 16.31 24.95
C ASN A 210 -10.26 15.45 26.13
N ALA A 211 -9.27 14.57 25.92
CA ALA A 211 -8.75 13.71 26.97
C ALA A 211 -7.99 14.47 28.07
N THR A 212 -8.26 14.14 29.34
CA THR A 212 -7.62 14.73 30.53
C THR A 212 -6.97 13.68 31.42
N ASP A 213 -6.20 14.15 32.41
CA ASP A 213 -5.59 13.34 33.47
C ASP A 213 -4.61 12.29 32.92
N ILE A 214 -3.88 12.67 31.88
CA ILE A 214 -2.86 11.83 31.26
C ILE A 214 -1.60 11.87 32.13
N VAL A 215 -1.08 10.70 32.45
CA VAL A 215 0.23 10.56 33.08
C VAL A 215 1.27 10.58 31.98
N VAL A 216 2.22 11.50 32.09
CA VAL A 216 3.38 11.61 31.22
C VAL A 216 4.60 11.20 32.01
N ASP A 217 5.42 10.32 31.42
CA ASP A 217 6.68 9.87 31.99
C ASP A 217 7.85 10.46 31.18
N GLN A 218 8.74 9.63 30.63
CA GLN A 218 9.85 10.09 29.82
C GLN A 218 9.40 10.77 28.51
N CYS A 219 9.99 11.93 28.23
CA CYS A 219 9.89 12.61 26.95
C CYS A 219 11.27 12.69 26.28
N SER A 220 11.33 12.32 25.01
CA SER A 220 12.56 12.39 24.21
C SER A 220 12.23 12.65 22.74
N ALA A 221 13.02 13.50 22.09
CA ALA A 221 12.92 13.80 20.66
C ALA A 221 11.50 14.19 20.17
N GLY A 222 10.75 14.93 20.98
CA GLY A 222 9.38 15.39 20.63
C GLY A 222 8.27 14.38 20.91
N TRP A 223 8.58 13.25 21.53
CA TRP A 223 7.62 12.23 21.93
C TRP A 223 7.63 12.03 23.44
N CYS A 224 6.48 11.69 24.01
CA CYS A 224 6.33 11.40 25.42
C CYS A 224 5.68 10.04 25.61
N ALA A 225 6.24 9.24 26.52
CA ALA A 225 5.60 8.03 27.00
C ALA A 225 4.43 8.42 27.92
N ILE A 226 3.27 7.81 27.68
CA ILE A 226 2.05 8.11 28.42
C ILE A 226 1.40 6.87 29.00
N GLN A 227 0.63 7.10 30.06
CA GLN A 227 -0.35 6.17 30.61
C GLN A 227 -1.71 6.86 30.66
N CYS A 228 -2.72 6.17 30.14
CA CYS A 228 -4.11 6.59 30.23
C CYS A 228 -5.02 5.37 30.39
N ARG A 229 -5.68 5.21 31.55
CA ARG A 229 -6.44 3.99 31.90
C ARG A 229 -5.60 2.72 31.73
N ASN A 230 -5.86 1.91 30.70
CA ASN A 230 -5.09 0.71 30.36
C ASN A 230 -4.16 0.90 29.15
N VAL A 231 -4.13 2.09 28.56
CA VAL A 231 -3.33 2.42 27.37
C VAL A 231 -1.95 2.91 27.80
N LYS A 232 -0.90 2.26 27.27
CA LYS A 232 0.51 2.67 27.36
C LYS A 232 1.07 2.84 25.96
N GLY A 233 1.90 3.87 25.76
CA GLY A 233 2.63 4.05 24.51
C GLY A 233 3.19 5.46 24.38
N TRP A 234 3.50 5.85 23.15
CA TRP A 234 4.15 7.12 22.82
C TRP A 234 3.22 8.02 22.03
N VAL A 235 3.17 9.29 22.41
CA VAL A 235 2.44 10.34 21.70
C VAL A 235 3.36 11.52 21.39
N SER A 236 3.04 12.30 20.37
CA SER A 236 3.76 13.54 20.09
C SER A 236 3.48 14.56 21.19
N ASN A 237 4.54 15.19 21.72
CA ASN A 237 4.43 16.19 22.79
C ASN A 237 3.71 17.47 22.33
N TRP A 238 3.59 17.70 21.02
CA TRP A 238 2.91 18.86 20.43
C TRP A 238 1.43 18.93 20.77
N TYR A 239 0.85 17.76 21.07
CA TYR A 239 -0.57 17.61 21.41
C TYR A 239 -0.81 17.39 22.90
N LEU A 240 0.21 17.61 23.73
CA LEU A 240 0.09 17.52 25.18
C LEU A 240 0.41 18.88 25.81
N ALA A 241 -0.38 19.24 26.81
CA ALA A 241 -0.09 20.37 27.68
C ALA A 241 -0.27 19.97 29.14
N LEU A 242 0.51 20.59 30.02
CA LEU A 242 0.19 20.58 31.45
C LEU A 242 -1.20 21.19 31.65
N ARG A 243 -2.05 20.56 32.48
CA ARG A 243 -3.39 21.06 32.80
C ARG A 243 -3.34 22.52 33.27
N SER A 244 -2.40 22.85 34.16
CA SER A 244 -2.19 24.22 34.65
C SER A 244 -1.87 25.26 33.57
N LYS A 245 -1.36 24.83 32.40
CA LYS A 245 -1.09 25.72 31.25
C LYS A 245 -2.26 25.77 30.27
N ALA A 246 -3.13 24.77 30.28
CA ALA A 246 -4.30 24.69 29.41
C ALA A 246 -5.58 25.22 30.07
N SER A 247 -5.65 25.23 31.41
CA SER A 247 -6.79 25.76 32.17
C SER A 247 -6.87 27.28 32.06
N ARG A 248 -8.10 27.80 31.97
CA ARG A 248 -8.38 29.24 31.89
C ARG A 248 -9.52 29.59 32.86
N PRO A 249 -9.42 30.72 33.58
CA PRO A 249 -10.54 31.19 34.38
C PRO A 249 -11.67 31.74 33.51
N VAL A 250 -12.90 31.49 33.93
CA VAL A 250 -14.09 32.09 33.34
C VAL A 250 -14.20 33.55 33.80
N THR A 251 -13.93 34.52 32.91
CA THR A 251 -13.93 35.96 33.21
C THR A 251 -15.02 36.73 32.45
N ASN A 252 -15.39 37.93 32.93
CA ASN A 252 -16.26 38.92 32.26
C ASN A 252 -17.71 38.47 31.95
N PHE A 253 -18.45 37.97 32.95
CA PHE A 253 -19.89 37.73 32.83
C PHE A 253 -20.73 38.97 33.17
N SER A 254 -21.47 39.50 32.19
CA SER A 254 -22.43 40.58 32.40
C SER A 254 -23.71 40.07 33.06
N ARG A 255 -23.77 40.16 34.39
CA ARG A 255 -24.94 40.30 35.32
C ARG A 255 -26.26 39.55 35.06
N THR A 256 -26.33 38.48 34.27
CA THR A 256 -27.53 37.60 34.21
C THR A 256 -27.34 36.23 34.88
N GLY A 257 -26.19 35.97 35.51
CA GLY A 257 -26.06 34.96 36.58
C GLY A 257 -25.91 33.48 36.17
N GLU A 258 -26.04 33.12 34.89
CA GLU A 258 -26.10 31.69 34.50
C GLU A 258 -24.74 31.06 34.11
N GLY A 259 -23.66 31.85 33.98
CA GLY A 259 -22.33 31.34 33.61
C GLY A 259 -22.14 31.10 32.11
N LEU A 260 -21.01 30.48 31.73
CA LEU A 260 -20.60 30.26 30.34
C LEU A 260 -21.41 29.13 29.70
N ILE A 261 -22.16 29.47 28.65
CA ILE A 261 -23.00 28.52 27.92
C ILE A 261 -22.12 27.55 27.13
N VAL A 262 -22.31 26.26 27.39
CA VAL A 262 -21.65 25.16 26.67
C VAL A 262 -22.63 24.58 25.66
N ARG A 263 -22.19 24.46 24.41
CA ARG A 263 -22.98 23.96 23.28
C ARG A 263 -22.46 22.64 22.75
N ASN A 264 -23.33 21.91 22.06
CA ASN A 264 -23.01 20.61 21.45
C ASN A 264 -22.42 20.70 20.04
N GLY A 265 -21.84 21.85 19.68
CA GLY A 265 -21.13 22.09 18.42
C GLY A 265 -20.59 23.52 18.33
N PRO A 266 -19.62 23.80 17.44
CA PRO A 266 -18.98 25.10 17.27
C PRO A 266 -19.85 26.08 16.45
N ASP A 267 -21.14 26.21 16.80
CA ASP A 267 -22.05 27.13 16.13
C ASP A 267 -23.09 27.70 17.11
N GLN A 268 -23.53 28.93 16.86
CA GLN A 268 -24.54 29.60 17.68
C GLN A 268 -25.93 28.95 17.55
N ALA A 269 -26.20 28.26 16.45
CA ALA A 269 -27.39 27.46 16.22
C ALA A 269 -27.36 26.10 16.95
N CYS A 270 -26.19 25.63 17.40
CA CYS A 270 -26.09 24.37 18.15
C CYS A 270 -26.76 24.47 19.52
N SER A 271 -27.30 23.36 20.01
CA SER A 271 -28.06 23.35 21.27
C SER A 271 -27.16 23.65 22.46
N ALA A 272 -27.65 24.49 23.39
CA ALA A 272 -27.04 24.65 24.71
C ALA A 272 -27.28 23.36 25.53
N VAL A 273 -26.21 22.80 26.10
CA VAL A 273 -26.23 21.51 26.80
C VAL A 273 -25.74 21.58 28.24
N GLY A 274 -25.17 22.72 28.63
CA GLY A 274 -24.69 22.96 29.98
C GLY A 274 -24.22 24.40 30.18
N PHE A 275 -23.82 24.68 31.41
CA PHE A 275 -23.27 25.96 31.83
C PHE A 275 -22.07 25.72 32.73
N ILE A 276 -21.05 26.56 32.60
CA ILE A 276 -19.92 26.61 33.53
C ILE A 276 -20.09 27.84 34.42
N PRO A 277 -20.13 27.70 35.75
CA PRO A 277 -20.27 28.82 36.66
C PRO A 277 -19.23 29.92 36.44
N PRO A 278 -19.57 31.19 36.73
CA PRO A 278 -18.57 32.25 36.75
C PRO A 278 -17.50 31.95 37.81
N ASN A 279 -16.27 32.36 37.54
CA ASN A 279 -15.08 32.14 38.39
C ASN A 279 -14.62 30.67 38.53
N ASP A 280 -15.14 29.74 37.73
CA ASP A 280 -14.50 28.43 37.56
C ASP A 280 -13.10 28.65 36.96
N ASP A 281 -12.07 28.16 37.65
CA ASP A 281 -10.65 28.34 37.30
C ASP A 281 -10.04 27.12 36.60
N ASP A 282 -10.78 26.01 36.51
CA ASP A 282 -10.34 24.75 35.93
C ASP A 282 -11.10 24.36 34.66
N VAL A 283 -11.28 25.35 33.77
CA VAL A 283 -11.78 25.12 32.42
C VAL A 283 -10.62 24.85 31.48
N VAL A 284 -10.45 23.57 31.14
CA VAL A 284 -9.40 23.11 30.23
C VAL A 284 -9.75 23.49 28.80
N LEU A 285 -8.84 24.23 28.15
CA LEU A 285 -8.94 24.57 26.73
C LEU A 285 -8.22 23.53 25.87
N HIS A 286 -8.96 22.77 25.06
CA HIS A 286 -8.39 21.73 24.20
C HIS A 286 -8.04 22.25 22.81
N TYR A 287 -8.99 22.91 22.15
CA TYR A 287 -8.85 23.33 20.76
C TYR A 287 -9.76 24.54 20.48
N CYS A 288 -9.33 25.45 19.60
CA CYS A 288 -10.16 26.52 19.09
C CYS A 288 -10.12 26.54 17.56
N GLU A 289 -11.27 26.80 16.94
CA GLU A 289 -11.35 27.00 15.49
C GLU A 289 -10.83 28.40 15.12
N GLY A 290 -9.72 28.46 14.38
CA GLY A 290 -9.13 29.70 13.89
C GLY A 290 -7.82 30.10 14.58
N ASN A 291 -7.14 31.12 14.03
CA ASN A 291 -5.88 31.61 14.60
C ASN A 291 -6.16 32.33 15.92
N ALA A 292 -5.46 31.89 16.96
CA ALA A 292 -5.79 32.13 18.37
C ALA A 292 -5.71 33.60 18.85
N THR A 293 -5.42 34.57 17.97
CA THR A 293 -5.09 35.95 18.37
C THR A 293 -6.17 36.99 18.08
N ASP A 294 -6.95 36.93 16.99
CA ASP A 294 -7.70 38.14 16.56
C ASP A 294 -9.12 37.91 16.02
N SER A 295 -9.75 36.76 16.23
CA SER A 295 -11.12 36.52 15.78
C SER A 295 -11.96 35.79 16.81
N PRO A 296 -13.29 36.01 16.83
CA PRO A 296 -14.19 35.20 17.63
C PRO A 296 -14.06 33.73 17.20
N THR A 297 -13.63 32.88 18.14
CA THR A 297 -13.37 31.47 17.86
C THR A 297 -14.23 30.61 18.76
N TRP A 298 -14.82 29.56 18.20
CA TRP A 298 -15.40 28.48 18.99
C TRP A 298 -14.28 27.62 19.55
N CYS A 299 -14.38 27.29 20.84
CA CYS A 299 -13.37 26.50 21.51
C CYS A 299 -14.00 25.28 22.21
N LEU A 300 -13.37 24.12 22.02
CA LEU A 300 -13.67 22.90 22.74
C LEU A 300 -13.03 22.97 24.13
N ILE A 301 -13.86 22.80 25.14
CA ILE A 301 -13.46 22.84 26.54
C ILE A 301 -13.94 21.63 27.32
N SER A 302 -13.31 21.39 28.46
CA SER A 302 -13.76 20.45 29.48
C SER A 302 -13.56 21.05 30.87
N SER A 303 -14.52 20.80 31.76
CA SER A 303 -14.51 21.17 33.17
C SER A 303 -15.15 20.04 33.97
N SER A 304 -15.15 20.15 35.30
CA SER A 304 -15.88 19.23 36.18
C SER A 304 -17.40 19.26 35.96
N GLN A 305 -17.94 20.40 35.53
CA GLN A 305 -19.38 20.64 35.38
C GLN A 305 -19.91 20.31 33.98
N SER A 306 -19.10 20.57 32.94
CA SER A 306 -19.53 20.43 31.54
C SER A 306 -18.35 20.34 30.57
N SER A 307 -18.60 19.74 29.40
CA SER A 307 -17.70 19.72 28.26
C SER A 307 -18.45 19.99 26.97
N GLY A 308 -17.79 20.67 26.04
CA GLY A 308 -18.35 21.04 24.75
C GLY A 308 -17.79 22.35 24.24
N TRP A 309 -18.58 23.04 23.41
CA TRP A 309 -18.12 24.21 22.69
C TRP A 309 -18.57 25.51 23.35
N VAL A 310 -17.63 26.43 23.50
CA VAL A 310 -17.88 27.77 24.03
C VAL A 310 -17.41 28.81 23.03
N PHE A 311 -18.14 29.92 22.95
CA PHE A 311 -17.79 31.03 22.09
C PHE A 311 -16.82 31.96 22.82
N ARG A 312 -15.58 32.08 22.32
CA ARG A 312 -14.57 32.98 22.86
C ARG A 312 -14.55 34.28 22.07
N ARG A 313 -14.90 35.41 22.71
CA ARG A 313 -14.64 36.74 22.15
C ARG A 313 -13.18 37.11 22.38
N ALA A 314 -12.56 37.81 21.43
CA ALA A 314 -11.26 38.42 21.63
C ALA A 314 -11.34 39.37 22.84
N SER A 315 -10.47 39.17 23.82
CA SER A 315 -10.25 40.16 24.87
C SER A 315 -9.63 41.38 24.22
N HIS A 316 -10.36 42.50 24.16
CA HIS A 316 -9.70 43.80 24.01
C HIS A 316 -8.79 43.95 25.24
N ALA A 317 -7.48 44.07 25.01
CA ALA A 317 -6.61 44.58 26.07
C ALA A 317 -7.13 45.98 26.44
N PRO A 318 -7.21 46.33 27.73
CA PRO A 318 -7.39 47.72 28.09
C PRO A 318 -6.14 48.49 27.61
N ASP A 319 -6.36 49.54 26.83
CA ASP A 319 -5.35 50.53 26.42
C ASP A 319 -4.63 51.16 27.63
#